data_AF-A0A6G7VAM0-F1
#
_entry.id   AF-A0A6G7VAM0-F1
#
_cell.length_a   1.000
_cell.length_b   1.000
_cell.length_c   1.000
_cell.angle_alpha   90.00
_cell.angle_beta   90.00
_cell.angle_gamma   90.00
#
_symmetry.space_group_name_H-M   'P 1'
#
loop_
_entity.id
_entity.type
_entity.pdbx_description
1 polymer ?
#
loop_
_entity_poly.entity_id
_entity_poly.type
_entity_poly.pdbx_seq_one_letter_code
_entity_poly.pdbx_strand_id
1 'polypeptide(L)'
;MKQSLAFAEYPIYCLELGRDETPFASVEALCGYFRACIESHPTAVFIAEFDHYAHTQSLPEGHIDPSIRAARNLVFCFGISLSKPELLACRPRSIGIAETERGFFITFMETPMPVANAVMEDWALGLYQNPQPVSGQETHNL
;
A
#
# COMPACT_ATOMS: atom_id res chain seq x y z
N MET A 1 -10.87 -8.86 29.00
CA MET A 1 -10.32 -7.98 27.94
C MET A 1 -9.53 -6.88 28.61
N LYS A 2 -8.23 -6.75 28.33
CA LYS A 2 -7.40 -5.67 28.87
C LYS A 2 -7.11 -4.72 27.72
N GLN A 3 -7.60 -3.49 27.82
CA GLN A 3 -7.28 -2.43 26.87
C GLN A 3 -5.91 -1.86 27.24
N SER A 4 -5.03 -1.72 26.26
CA SER A 4 -3.76 -1.02 26.38
C SER A 4 -3.64 -0.06 25.21
N LEU A 5 -3.34 1.22 25.47
CA LEU A 5 -2.93 2.16 24.42
C LEU A 5 -1.41 2.26 24.42
N ALA A 6 -0.80 1.95 23.28
CA ALA A 6 0.54 2.38 22.94
C ALA A 6 0.39 3.45 21.85
N PHE A 7 0.78 4.69 22.16
CA PHE A 7 0.88 5.75 21.15
C PHE A 7 2.24 5.60 20.47
N ALA A 8 2.23 5.02 19.29
CA ALA A 8 3.29 5.21 18.31
C ALA A 8 2.66 5.99 17.15
N GLU A 9 3.39 6.96 16.62
CA GLU A 9 3.10 7.48 15.29
C GLU A 9 3.08 6.27 14.33
N TYR A 10 2.11 6.22 13.43
CA TYR A 10 2.04 5.17 12.40
C TYR A 10 2.61 5.78 11.12
N PRO A 11 3.88 5.55 10.78
CA PRO A 11 4.44 6.13 9.57
C PRO A 11 3.73 5.51 8.37
N ILE A 12 3.37 6.37 7.42
CA ILE A 12 2.71 5.96 6.19
C ILE A 12 3.65 6.33 5.06
N TYR A 13 3.96 5.34 4.22
CA TYR A 13 4.59 5.58 2.94
C TYR A 13 3.51 6.08 1.98
N CYS A 14 3.81 7.17 1.28
CA CYS A 14 2.92 7.81 0.31
C CYS A 14 3.66 7.98 -1.01
N LEU A 15 3.03 7.56 -2.10
CA LEU A 15 3.49 7.84 -3.47
C LEU A 15 2.39 8.56 -4.24
N GLU A 16 2.69 9.78 -4.69
CA GLU A 16 1.88 10.53 -5.65
C GLU A 16 2.36 10.23 -7.06
N LEU A 17 1.45 9.86 -7.95
CA LEU A 17 1.73 9.64 -9.37
C LEU A 17 0.78 10.47 -10.23
N GLY A 18 1.32 11.32 -11.09
CA GLY A 18 0.60 11.88 -12.22
C GLY A 18 0.19 10.79 -13.22
N ARG A 19 -0.86 11.05 -14.01
CA ARG A 19 -1.35 10.07 -15.00
C ARG A 19 -0.34 9.74 -16.08
N ASP A 20 0.53 10.69 -16.41
CA ASP A 20 1.58 10.52 -17.42
C ASP A 20 2.84 9.84 -16.85
N GLU A 21 2.92 9.63 -15.53
CA GLU A 21 4.08 9.01 -14.87
C GLU A 21 4.00 7.49 -14.84
N THR A 22 2.82 6.91 -15.07
CA THR A 22 2.55 5.48 -14.98
C THR A 22 1.84 4.97 -16.24
N PRO A 23 2.07 3.72 -16.70
CA PRO A 23 1.36 3.20 -17.88
C PRO A 23 -0.06 2.75 -17.56
N PHE A 24 -0.43 2.70 -16.27
CA PHE A 24 -1.73 2.24 -15.81
C PHE A 24 -2.78 3.36 -15.89
N ALA A 25 -3.96 3.02 -16.40
CA ALA A 25 -5.02 4.00 -16.66
C ALA A 25 -6.10 4.08 -15.56
N SER A 26 -6.12 3.15 -14.60
CA SER A 26 -7.15 3.11 -13.56
C SER A 26 -6.68 2.46 -12.26
N VAL A 27 -7.45 2.65 -11.19
CA VAL A 27 -7.24 1.98 -9.89
C VAL A 27 -7.29 0.45 -10.04
N GLU A 28 -8.17 -0.09 -10.87
CA GLU A 28 -8.26 -1.54 -11.14
C GLU A 28 -6.98 -2.08 -11.79
N ALA A 29 -6.41 -1.33 -12.74
CA ALA A 29 -5.15 -1.72 -13.38
C ALA A 29 -3.99 -1.73 -12.37
N LEU A 30 -3.94 -0.74 -11.48
CA LEU A 30 -2.98 -0.68 -10.38
C LEU A 30 -3.19 -1.81 -9.36
N CYS A 31 -4.44 -2.12 -9.00
CA CYS A 31 -4.77 -3.28 -8.18
C CYS A 31 -4.25 -4.57 -8.82
N GLY A 32 -4.44 -4.74 -10.13
CA GLY A 32 -3.94 -5.88 -10.90
C GLY A 32 -2.41 -6.00 -10.84
N TYR A 33 -1.70 -4.88 -11.00
CA TYR A 33 -0.24 -4.83 -10.86
C TYR A 33 0.22 -5.28 -9.47
N PHE A 34 -0.29 -4.65 -8.40
CA PHE A 34 0.14 -5.00 -7.05
C PHE A 34 -0.25 -6.43 -6.67
N ARG A 35 -1.41 -6.90 -7.13
CA ARG A 35 -1.80 -8.30 -6.95
C ARG A 35 -0.79 -9.25 -7.58
N ALA A 36 -0.32 -8.97 -8.81
CA ALA A 36 0.70 -9.78 -9.45
C ALA A 36 2.05 -9.74 -8.68
N CYS A 37 2.44 -8.58 -8.15
CA CYS A 37 3.61 -8.45 -7.27
C CYS A 37 3.46 -9.31 -6.00
N ILE A 38 2.31 -9.27 -5.34
CA ILE A 38 2.02 -10.05 -4.14
C ILE A 38 2.03 -11.54 -4.45
N GLU A 39 1.34 -11.98 -5.50
CA GLU A 39 1.20 -13.40 -5.86
C GLU A 39 2.52 -14.01 -6.37
N SER A 40 3.44 -13.20 -6.92
CA SER A 40 4.77 -13.65 -7.35
C SER A 40 5.82 -13.66 -6.23
N HIS A 41 5.54 -13.01 -5.10
CA HIS A 41 6.51 -12.91 -4.01
C HIS A 41 6.51 -14.16 -3.13
N PRO A 42 7.66 -14.80 -2.87
CA PRO A 42 7.75 -16.13 -2.27
C PRO A 42 7.20 -16.25 -0.84
N THR A 43 7.10 -15.12 -0.14
CA THR A 43 6.62 -15.07 1.25
C THR A 43 5.38 -14.23 1.44
N ALA A 44 4.79 -13.68 0.37
CA ALA A 44 3.56 -12.91 0.47
C ALA A 44 2.35 -13.75 0.05
N VAL A 45 1.20 -13.46 0.64
CA VAL A 45 -0.08 -14.10 0.29
C VAL A 45 -1.13 -13.02 0.13
N PHE A 46 -1.77 -12.98 -1.05
CA PHE A 46 -2.93 -12.16 -1.30
C PHE A 46 -4.15 -12.71 -0.53
N ILE A 47 -4.93 -11.83 0.08
CA ILE A 47 -6.09 -12.21 0.90
C ILE A 47 -7.38 -11.69 0.28
N ALA A 48 -7.45 -10.38 0.01
CA ALA A 48 -8.66 -9.75 -0.50
C ALA A 48 -8.37 -8.43 -1.21
N GLU A 49 -9.32 -8.02 -2.04
CA GLU A 49 -9.44 -6.66 -2.55
C GLU A 49 -10.74 -6.09 -2.01
N PHE A 50 -10.70 -4.85 -1.53
CA PHE A 50 -11.83 -4.15 -0.97
C PHE A 50 -12.06 -2.84 -1.72
N ASP A 51 -13.22 -2.69 -2.33
CA ASP A 51 -13.65 -1.44 -2.95
C ASP A 51 -14.16 -0.48 -1.88
N HIS A 52 -13.23 0.30 -1.33
CA HIS A 52 -13.51 1.21 -0.23
C HIS A 52 -14.43 2.36 -0.70
N TYR A 53 -14.22 2.84 -1.92
CA TYR A 53 -15.03 3.90 -2.50
C TYR A 53 -16.49 3.48 -2.64
N ALA A 54 -16.74 2.34 -3.30
CA ALA A 54 -18.09 1.82 -3.46
C ALA A 54 -18.74 1.51 -2.11
N HIS A 55 -17.98 0.95 -1.16
CA HIS A 55 -18.47 0.71 0.19
C HIS A 55 -18.94 2.00 0.86
N THR A 56 -18.07 3.00 0.98
CA THR A 56 -18.42 4.25 1.66
C THR A 56 -19.56 4.97 0.94
N GLN A 57 -19.58 4.98 -0.39
CA GLN A 57 -20.67 5.58 -1.17
C GLN A 57 -22.03 4.91 -0.91
N SER A 58 -22.05 3.62 -0.61
CA SER A 58 -23.29 2.88 -0.35
C SER A 58 -23.93 3.18 1.02
N LEU A 59 -23.20 3.82 1.93
CA LEU A 59 -23.67 4.09 3.29
C LEU A 59 -24.55 5.35 3.33
N PRO A 60 -25.67 5.36 4.09
CA PRO A 60 -26.52 6.54 4.23
C PRO A 60 -25.80 7.79 4.75
N GLU A 61 -24.81 7.60 5.62
CA GLU A 61 -23.95 8.66 6.18
C GLU A 61 -22.54 8.63 5.59
N GLY A 62 -22.37 7.93 4.46
CA GLY A 62 -21.12 7.84 3.74
C GLY A 62 -20.68 9.20 3.22
N HIS A 63 -19.44 9.58 3.55
CA HIS A 63 -18.83 10.80 3.04
C HIS A 63 -17.49 10.47 2.40
N ILE A 64 -17.34 10.90 1.14
CA ILE A 64 -16.09 10.80 0.40
C ILE A 64 -15.68 12.21 0.02
N ASP A 65 -14.40 12.54 0.25
CA ASP A 65 -13.85 13.82 -0.18
C ASP A 65 -14.04 13.97 -1.70
N PRO A 66 -14.55 15.11 -2.20
CA PRO A 66 -14.84 15.30 -3.63
C PRO A 66 -13.64 15.12 -4.56
N SER A 67 -12.41 15.24 -4.04
CA SER A 67 -11.19 15.03 -4.81
C SER A 67 -10.89 13.55 -5.10
N ILE A 68 -11.47 12.62 -4.35
CA ILE A 68 -11.29 11.18 -4.52
C ILE A 68 -12.30 10.66 -5.56
N ARG A 69 -11.80 9.99 -6.59
CA ARG A 69 -12.60 9.49 -7.72
C ARG A 69 -12.81 7.98 -7.68
N ALA A 70 -11.85 7.26 -7.12
CA ALA A 70 -11.90 5.83 -6.86
C ALA A 70 -10.93 5.51 -5.72
N ALA A 71 -11.21 4.48 -4.93
CA ALA A 71 -10.35 4.07 -3.82
C ALA A 71 -10.55 2.59 -3.50
N ARG A 72 -9.45 1.84 -3.45
CA ARG A 72 -9.45 0.42 -3.11
C ARG A 72 -8.33 0.10 -2.13
N ASN A 73 -8.53 -0.97 -1.36
CA ASN A 73 -7.49 -1.56 -0.53
C ASN A 73 -7.20 -2.99 -1.03
N LEU A 74 -5.92 -3.29 -1.26
CA LEU A 74 -5.47 -4.67 -1.33
C LEU A 74 -5.03 -5.13 0.04
N VAL A 75 -5.48 -6.31 0.46
CA VAL A 75 -5.16 -6.93 1.75
C VAL A 75 -4.32 -8.17 1.49
N PHE A 76 -3.17 -8.26 2.17
CA PHE A 76 -2.19 -9.33 1.98
C PHE A 76 -1.31 -9.48 3.22
N CYS A 77 -0.49 -10.52 3.30
CA CYS A 77 0.40 -10.71 4.44
C CYS A 77 1.74 -11.29 4.02
N PHE A 78 2.82 -10.88 4.70
CA PHE A 78 4.12 -11.55 4.63
C PHE A 78 4.22 -12.63 5.71
N GLY A 79 4.49 -13.86 5.31
CA GLY A 79 4.57 -15.06 6.17
C GLY A 79 5.98 -15.43 6.61
N ILE A 80 6.86 -14.47 6.91
CA ILE A 80 8.26 -14.76 7.26
C ILE A 80 8.40 -15.24 8.71
N SER A 81 7.71 -14.59 9.66
CA SER A 81 7.72 -14.98 11.07
C SER A 81 6.47 -14.52 11.82
N LEU A 82 6.08 -15.26 12.86
CA LEU A 82 5.04 -14.92 13.82
C LEU A 82 5.55 -15.21 15.23
N SER A 83 6.31 -14.27 15.81
CA SER A 83 7.02 -14.48 17.08
C SER A 83 6.15 -14.30 18.33
N LYS A 84 5.04 -13.55 18.22
CA LYS A 84 4.13 -13.24 19.32
C LYS A 84 2.67 -13.14 18.83
N PRO A 85 1.68 -13.63 19.59
CA PRO A 85 0.26 -13.53 19.21
C PRO A 85 -0.25 -12.10 19.03
N GLU A 86 0.25 -11.15 19.82
CA GLU A 86 -0.17 -9.74 19.79
C GLU A 86 0.11 -9.07 18.43
N LEU A 87 1.07 -9.59 17.65
CA LEU A 87 1.34 -9.10 16.31
C LEU A 87 0.19 -9.32 15.32
N LEU A 88 -0.74 -10.24 15.63
CA LEU A 88 -1.96 -10.43 14.83
C LEU A 88 -2.87 -9.20 14.88
N ALA A 89 -2.75 -8.33 15.88
CA ALA A 89 -3.50 -7.07 15.94
C ALA A 89 -3.06 -6.06 14.86
N CYS A 90 -1.86 -6.22 14.30
CA CYS A 90 -1.30 -5.32 13.28
C CYS A 90 -1.15 -6.02 11.91
N ARG A 91 -1.82 -7.16 11.72
CA ARG A 91 -1.84 -7.96 10.48
C ARG A 91 -3.31 -8.22 10.10
N PRO A 92 -3.63 -8.44 8.82
CA PRO A 92 -2.77 -8.40 7.62
C PRO A 92 -2.27 -6.99 7.27
N ARG A 93 -1.44 -6.89 6.22
CA ARG A 93 -1.03 -5.63 5.61
C ARG A 93 -2.06 -5.17 4.58
N SER A 94 -2.03 -3.88 4.27
CA SER A 94 -2.80 -3.32 3.18
C SER A 94 -1.99 -2.29 2.38
N ILE A 95 -2.27 -2.25 1.08
CA ILE A 95 -1.90 -1.15 0.19
C ILE A 95 -3.21 -0.44 -0.20
N GLY A 96 -3.29 0.85 0.09
CA GLY A 96 -4.36 1.73 -0.38
C GLY A 96 -4.00 2.32 -1.73
N ILE A 97 -4.95 2.30 -2.66
CA ILE A 97 -4.79 2.82 -4.02
C ILE A 97 -5.99 3.71 -4.28
N ALA A 98 -5.74 5.00 -4.50
CA ALA A 98 -6.78 5.97 -4.80
C ALA A 98 -6.48 6.71 -6.10
N GLU A 99 -7.54 7.08 -6.81
CA GLU A 99 -7.49 8.04 -7.90
C GLU A 99 -8.01 9.38 -7.39
N THR A 100 -7.27 10.45 -7.71
CA THR A 100 -7.60 11.83 -7.39
C THR A 100 -7.67 12.67 -8.66
N GLU A 101 -7.96 13.96 -8.51
CA GLU A 101 -7.88 14.91 -9.62
C GLU A 101 -6.47 15.01 -10.22
N ARG A 102 -5.43 14.78 -9.41
CA ARG A 102 -4.02 14.91 -9.81
C ARG A 102 -3.43 13.64 -10.42
N GLY A 103 -4.08 12.50 -10.24
CA GLY A 103 -3.58 11.20 -10.70
C GLY A 103 -3.87 10.10 -9.69
N PHE A 104 -2.87 9.32 -9.31
CA PHE A 104 -3.00 8.21 -8.38
C PHE A 104 -2.24 8.46 -7.08
N PHE A 105 -2.74 7.90 -5.99
CA PHE A 105 -2.17 8.01 -4.65
C PHE A 105 -2.08 6.62 -4.02
N ILE A 106 -0.85 6.17 -3.76
CA ILE A 106 -0.57 4.83 -3.22
C ILE A 106 -0.07 5.01 -1.80
N THR A 107 -0.63 4.23 -0.87
CA THR A 107 -0.26 4.30 0.55
C THR A 107 -0.14 2.94 1.19
N PHE A 108 0.78 2.81 2.14
CA PHE A 108 0.84 1.66 3.05
C PHE A 108 1.51 2.06 4.36
N MET A 109 1.09 1.42 5.45
CA MET A 109 1.64 1.67 6.78
C MET A 109 2.99 0.97 6.94
N GLU A 110 3.96 1.67 7.53
CA GLU A 110 5.24 1.09 7.91
C GLU A 110 5.03 -0.12 8.84
N THR A 111 5.83 -1.15 8.62
CA THR A 111 5.84 -2.36 9.44
C THR A 111 7.13 -2.44 10.25
N PRO A 112 7.15 -3.15 11.40
CA PRO A 112 8.37 -3.38 12.15
C PRO A 112 9.39 -4.29 11.43
N MET A 113 9.11 -4.71 10.19
CA MET A 113 9.98 -5.57 9.38
C MET A 113 10.51 -4.77 8.19
N PRO A 114 11.75 -4.23 8.25
CA PRO A 114 12.30 -3.36 7.20
C PRO A 114 12.26 -3.98 5.80
N VAL A 115 12.48 -5.29 5.71
CA VAL A 115 12.43 -6.03 4.43
C VAL A 115 11.04 -5.98 3.79
N ALA A 116 9.95 -6.03 4.56
CA ALA A 116 8.61 -5.87 3.98
C ALA A 116 8.38 -4.44 3.47
N ASN A 117 8.90 -3.43 4.19
CA ASN A 117 8.74 -2.04 3.80
C ASN A 117 9.47 -1.79 2.47
N ALA A 118 10.72 -2.24 2.35
CA ALA A 118 11.52 -2.13 1.13
C ALA A 118 10.84 -2.82 -0.07
N VAL A 119 10.29 -4.03 0.13
CA VAL A 119 9.57 -4.75 -0.94
C VAL A 119 8.32 -3.99 -1.41
N MET A 120 7.53 -3.43 -0.49
CA MET A 120 6.34 -2.64 -0.85
C MET A 120 6.72 -1.32 -1.54
N GLU A 121 7.80 -0.69 -1.10
CA GLU A 121 8.37 0.50 -1.74
C GLU A 121 8.85 0.21 -3.15
N ASP A 122 9.63 -0.87 -3.35
CA ASP A 122 10.08 -1.32 -4.67
C ASP A 122 8.89 -1.60 -5.61
N TRP A 123 7.83 -2.25 -5.11
CA TRP A 123 6.61 -2.45 -5.88
C TRP A 123 5.96 -1.13 -6.27
N ALA A 124 5.85 -0.16 -5.34
CA ALA A 124 5.25 1.14 -5.63
C ALA A 124 6.09 1.94 -6.64
N LEU A 125 7.41 1.95 -6.50
CA LEU A 125 8.33 2.61 -7.44
C LEU A 125 8.31 1.94 -8.82
N GLY A 126 8.02 0.64 -8.91
CA GLY A 126 7.83 -0.07 -10.17
C GLY A 126 6.63 0.40 -11.01
N LEU A 127 5.80 1.30 -10.50
CA LEU A 127 4.69 1.91 -11.25
C LEU A 127 5.14 2.95 -12.29
N TYR A 128 6.35 3.51 -12.18
CA TYR A 128 6.82 4.53 -13.11
C TYR A 128 7.08 3.97 -14.53
N GLN A 129 6.64 4.69 -15.58
CA GLN A 129 6.88 4.31 -16.99
C GLN A 129 8.38 4.23 -17.35
N ASN A 130 9.22 4.98 -16.64
CA ASN A 130 10.69 4.94 -16.73
C ASN A 130 11.23 5.12 -15.31
N PRO A 131 11.51 4.05 -14.55
CA PRO A 131 12.03 4.19 -13.20
C PRO A 131 13.30 5.03 -13.26
N GLN A 132 13.25 6.24 -12.70
CA GLN A 132 14.46 7.04 -12.54
C GLN A 132 15.38 6.25 -11.59
N PRO A 133 16.68 6.17 -11.87
CA PRO A 133 17.59 5.54 -10.93
C PRO A 133 17.47 6.27 -9.58
N VAL A 134 17.20 5.51 -8.51
CA VAL A 134 17.08 6.04 -7.16
C VAL A 134 18.42 6.70 -6.80
N SER A 135 18.47 8.03 -6.82
CA SER A 135 19.64 8.78 -6.38
C SER A 135 19.68 8.74 -4.86
N GLY A 136 20.36 7.75 -4.29
CA GLY A 136 20.42 7.62 -2.84
C GLY A 136 21.06 6.33 -2.30
N GLN A 137 22.14 5.85 -2.90
CA GLN A 137 23.10 5.02 -2.16
C GLN A 137 24.39 5.82 -2.05
N GLU A 138 24.53 6.57 -0.95
CA GLU A 138 25.84 7.00 -0.49
C GLU A 138 26.65 5.74 -0.20
N THR A 139 27.55 5.39 -1.12
CA THR A 139 28.65 4.49 -0.87
C THR A 139 29.50 5.11 0.24
N HIS A 140 29.26 4.72 1.49
CA HIS A 140 30.25 4.87 2.54
C HIS A 140 31.37 3.85 2.28
N ASN A 141 32.30 4.24 1.41
CA ASN A 141 33.67 3.79 1.47
C ASN A 141 34.35 4.60 2.56
N LEU A 142 34.75 3.95 3.65
CA LEU A 142 36.04 4.07 4.34
C LEU A 142 36.16 2.98 5.41
#